data_AF-A0A3D6B109-F1
#
_entry.id   AF-A0A3D6B109-F1
#
_cell.length_a   1.000
_cell.length_b   1.000
_cell.length_c   1.000
_cell.angle_alpha   90.00
_cell.angle_beta   90.00
_cell.angle_gamma   90.00
#
_symmetry.space_group_name_H-M   'P 1'
#
loop_
_entity.id
_entity.type
_entity.pdbx_description
1 polymer ?
#
loop_
_entity_poly.entity_id
_entity_poly.type
_entity_poly.pdbx_seq_one_letter_code
_entity_poly.pdbx_strand_id
1 'polypeptide(L)' 'AITEDNTLKISSFSHIINIKDGLQEVSMECSLDGEGKMYDDAVIINFKYTGAGSNSTNTYTITDSEVNCVAKRNE' A
#
# COMPACT_ATOMS: atom_id res chain seq x y z
N ALA A 1 -13.22 -6.83 4.62
CA ALA A 1 -14.21 -7.87 4.97
C ALA A 1 -13.69 -9.22 4.49
N ILE A 2 -14.02 -10.32 5.18
CA ILE A 2 -13.68 -11.68 4.72
C ILE A 2 -14.75 -12.11 3.71
N THR A 3 -14.33 -12.56 2.54
CA THR A 3 -15.19 -13.07 1.47
C THR A 3 -15.34 -14.59 1.54
N GLU A 4 -16.33 -15.16 0.84
CA GLU A 4 -16.66 -16.61 0.87
C GLU A 4 -15.51 -17.53 0.43
N ASP A 5 -14.53 -16.99 -0.29
CA ASP A 5 -13.32 -17.65 -0.79
C ASP A 5 -12.12 -17.57 0.18
N ASN A 6 -12.33 -17.21 1.45
CA ASN A 6 -11.29 -17.00 2.46
C ASN A 6 -10.29 -15.87 2.12
N THR A 7 -10.70 -14.94 1.24
CA THR A 7 -9.94 -13.74 0.92
C THR A 7 -10.33 -12.60 1.87
N LEU A 8 -9.35 -11.82 2.33
CA LEU A 8 -9.55 -10.60 3.11
C LEU A 8 -9.35 -9.41 2.17
N LYS A 9 -10.44 -8.72 1.84
CA LYS A 9 -10.32 -7.44 1.13
C LYS A 9 -10.09 -6.31 2.11
N ILE A 10 -8.99 -5.59 1.93
CA ILE A 10 -8.69 -4.35 2.65
C ILE A 10 -9.28 -3.21 1.84
N SER A 11 -10.11 -2.39 2.47
CA SER A 11 -10.66 -1.21 1.82
C SER A 11 -9.53 -0.28 1.42
N SER A 12 -9.63 0.27 0.21
CA SER A 12 -8.67 1.26 -0.26
C SER A 12 -8.63 2.45 0.70
N PHE A 13 -7.43 2.97 0.94
CA PHE A 13 -7.28 4.23 1.66
C PHE A 13 -6.31 5.14 0.93
N SER A 14 -6.62 6.45 0.95
CA SER A 14 -5.73 7.48 0.42
C SER A 14 -4.90 8.08 1.56
N HIS A 15 -3.63 8.34 1.30
CA HIS A 15 -2.70 8.97 2.20
C HIS A 15 -1.76 9.90 1.45
N ILE A 16 -1.41 11.03 2.06
CA ILE A 16 -0.42 11.95 1.48
C ILE A 16 0.96 11.60 2.03
N ILE A 17 1.88 11.26 1.13
CA ILE A 17 3.29 11.05 1.45
C ILE A 17 4.06 12.31 1.06
N ASN A 18 4.80 12.89 1.99
CA ASN A 18 5.68 14.01 1.70
C ASN A 18 7.12 13.52 1.53
N ILE A 19 7.73 13.84 0.41
CA ILE A 19 9.13 13.50 0.09
C ILE A 19 9.94 14.79 0.02
N LYS A 20 11.14 14.78 0.60
CA LYS A 20 12.11 15.87 0.41
C LYS A 20 12.99 15.57 -0.79
N ASP A 21 12.97 16.47 -1.76
CA ASP A 21 13.83 16.47 -2.95
C ASP A 21 14.70 17.74 -2.92
N GLY A 22 15.89 17.61 -2.34
CA GLY A 22 16.78 18.75 -2.09
C GLY A 22 16.16 19.80 -1.17
N LEU A 23 15.93 21.01 -1.71
CA LEU A 23 15.26 22.12 -1.00
C LEU A 23 13.75 22.16 -1.24
N GLN A 24 13.21 21.29 -2.09
CA GLN A 24 11.78 21.23 -2.40
C GLN A 24 11.10 20.09 -1.64
N GLU A 25 9.83 20.28 -1.33
CA GLU A 25 8.95 19.25 -0.78
C GLU A 25 7.97 18.82 -1.88
N VAL A 26 7.81 17.50 -2.02
CA VAL A 26 6.87 16.90 -2.96
C VAL A 26 5.80 16.21 -2.13
N SER A 27 4.56 16.68 -2.24
CA SER A 27 3.40 15.96 -1.71
C SER A 27 2.87 15.01 -2.76
N MET A 28 2.81 13.73 -2.42
CA MET A 28 2.27 12.66 -3.27
C MET A 28 0.96 12.17 -2.67
N GLU A 29 -0.11 12.17 -3.45
CA GLU A 29 -1.33 11.48 -3.07
C GLU A 29 -1.19 10.00 -3.46
N CYS A 30 -1.26 9.13 -2.46
CA CYS A 30 -1.04 7.70 -2.61
C CYS A 30 -2.28 6.92 -2.15
N SER A 31 -2.76 6.01 -2.99
CA SER A 31 -3.75 5.01 -2.61
C SER A 31 -3.06 3.70 -2.25
N LEU A 32 -3.46 3.11 -1.13
CA LEU A 32 -3.11 1.74 -0.76
C LEU A 32 -4.31 0.82 -0.98
N ASP A 33 -4.08 -0.23 -1.76
CA ASP A 33 -4.99 -1.35 -1.93
C ASP A 33 -4.34 -2.61 -1.37
N GLY A 34 -5.13 -3.52 -0.81
CA GLY A 34 -4.61 -4.76 -0.24
C GLY A 34 -5.58 -5.92 -0.33
N GLU A 35 -5.01 -7.10 -0.61
CA GLU A 35 -5.71 -8.37 -0.61
C GLU A 35 -4.94 -9.37 0.27
N GLY A 36 -5.65 -10.02 1.16
CA GLY A 36 -5.10 -11.05 2.04
C GLY A 36 -5.68 -12.42 1.73
N LYS A 37 -4.86 -13.46 1.86
CA LYS A 37 -5.31 -14.85 1.79
C LYS A 37 -5.07 -15.53 3.13
N MET A 38 -6.12 -16.17 3.64
CA MET A 38 -6.04 -16.95 4.87
C MET A 38 -5.51 -18.36 4.60
N TYR A 39 -4.60 -18.80 5.44
CA TYR A 39 -4.04 -20.13 5.56
C TYR A 39 -4.27 -20.63 7.00
N ASP A 40 -3.99 -21.91 7.27
CA ASP A 40 -4.36 -22.56 8.54
C ASP A 40 -3.77 -21.87 9.79
N ASP A 41 -2.54 -21.34 9.70
CA ASP A 41 -1.81 -20.70 10.80
C ASP A 41 -1.43 -19.23 10.53
N ALA A 42 -1.71 -18.73 9.32
CA ALA A 42 -1.23 -17.44 8.86
C ALA A 42 -2.20 -16.74 7.91
N VAL A 43 -2.12 -15.41 7.91
CA VAL A 43 -2.72 -14.57 6.87
C VAL A 43 -1.58 -13.88 6.14
N ILE A 44 -1.52 -14.08 4.83
CA ILE A 44 -0.58 -13.37 3.96
C ILE A 44 -1.35 -12.25 3.29
N ILE A 45 -0.91 -11.01 3.52
CA ILE A 45 -1.52 -9.80 2.98
C ILE A 45 -0.53 -9.14 2.03
N ASN A 46 -0.96 -8.94 0.79
CA ASN A 46 -0.20 -8.23 -0.22
C ASN A 46 -0.80 -6.84 -0.39
N PHE A 47 0.04 -5.82 -0.22
CA PHE A 47 -0.33 -4.43 -0.38
C PHE A 47 0.32 -3.84 -1.63
N LYS A 48 -0.44 -2.99 -2.32
CA LYS A 48 0.01 -2.22 -3.47
C LYS A 48 -0.25 -0.74 -3.25
N TYR A 49 0.81 0.06 -3.30
CA TYR A 49 0.72 1.51 -3.37
C TYR A 49 0.60 1.95 -4.83
N THR A 50 -0.23 2.94 -5.07
CA THR A 50 -0.24 3.69 -6.31
C THR A 50 -0.29 5.16 -5.96
N GLY A 51 0.39 6.01 -6.70
CA GLY A 51 0.41 7.43 -6.35
C GLY A 51 1.36 8.23 -7.22
N ALA A 52 1.12 9.52 -7.25
CA ALA A 52 1.94 10.47 -7.99
C ALA A 52 1.98 11.82 -7.26
N GLY A 53 3.03 12.57 -7.53
CA GLY A 53 3.16 13.94 -7.09
C GLY A 53 4.18 14.67 -7.93
N SER A 54 4.23 15.98 -7.83
CA SER A 54 5.15 16.80 -8.61
C SER A 54 5.54 18.03 -7.82
N ASN A 55 6.75 18.53 -8.08
CA ASN A 55 7.15 19.87 -7.70
C ASN A 55 7.35 20.72 -8.96
N SER A 56 7.99 21.88 -8.81
CA SER A 56 8.22 22.81 -9.94
C SER A 56 9.14 22.26 -11.03
N THR A 57 9.93 21.23 -10.73
CA THR A 57 11.01 20.74 -11.60
C THR A 57 10.87 19.27 -12.00
N ASN A 58 10.24 18.45 -11.17
CA ASN A 58 10.22 17.00 -11.28
C ASN A 58 8.81 16.44 -11.04
N THR A 59 8.52 15.34 -11.73
CA THR A 59 7.31 14.53 -11.52
C THR A 59 7.72 13.17 -10.97
N TYR A 60 6.99 12.71 -9.95
CA TYR A 60 7.21 11.46 -9.25
C TYR A 60 5.99 10.56 -9.41
N THR A 61 6.22 9.27 -9.67
CA THR A 61 5.15 8.27 -9.81
C THR A 61 5.63 6.96 -9.22
N ILE A 62 4.78 6.31 -8.44
CA ILE A 62 5.02 4.95 -7.96
C ILE A 62 4.79 4.01 -9.14
N THR A 63 5.87 3.49 -9.72
CA THR A 63 5.81 2.56 -10.85
C THR A 63 5.69 1.11 -10.42
N ASP A 64 6.23 0.79 -9.23
CA ASP A 64 6.15 -0.53 -8.64
C ASP A 64 6.17 -0.43 -7.11
N SER A 65 5.35 -1.23 -6.46
CA SER A 65 5.33 -1.37 -5.01
C SER A 65 4.61 -2.66 -4.65
N GLU A 66 5.32 -3.55 -3.97
CA GLU A 66 4.76 -4.77 -3.41
C GLU A 66 5.23 -4.86 -1.96
N VAL A 67 4.29 -4.86 -1.02
CA VAL A 67 4.58 -5.04 0.40
C VAL A 67 3.82 -6.27 0.89
N ASN A 68 4.57 -7.27 1.31
CA ASN A 68 4.03 -8.54 1.79
C ASN A 68 4.10 -8.59 3.31
N CYS A 69 2.94 -8.74 3.96
CA CYS A 69 2.80 -8.85 5.40
C CYS A 69 2.30 -10.25 5.76
N VAL A 70 3.00 -10.94 6.67
CA VAL A 70 2.60 -12.25 7.18
C VAL A 70 2.20 -12.09 8.62
N ALA A 71 0.91 -12.23 8.92
CA ALA A 71 0.37 -12.25 10.27
C ALA A 71 0.12 -13.69 10.69
N LYS A 72 0.81 -14.16 11.73
CA LYS A 72 0.58 -15.49 12.31
C LYS A 72 -0.32 -15.38 13.52
N ARG A 73 -1.15 -16.40 13.74
CA ARG A 73 -1.92 -16.50 14.98
C ARG A 73 -0.96 -16.80 16.13
N ASN A 74 -0.95 -15.98 17.18
CA ASN A 74 -0.23 -16.33 18.40
C ASN A 74 -0.92 -17.53 19.06
N GLU A 75 -0.13 -18.54 19.41
CA GLU A 75 -0.53 -19.68 20.24
C GLU A 75 -0.77 -19.27 21.70
#